data_AF-A0A5P9D8V1-F1
#
_entry.id   AF-A0A5P9D8V1-F1
#
_cell.length_a   1.000
_cell.length_b   1.000
_cell.length_c   1.000
_cell.angle_alpha   90.00
_cell.angle_beta   90.00
_cell.angle_gamma   90.00
#
_symmetry.space_group_name_H-M   'P 1'
#
loop_
_entity.id
_entity.type
_entity.pdbx_description
1 polymer ?
#
loop_
_entity_poly.entity_id
_entity_poly.type
_entity_poly.pdbx_seq_one_letter_code
_entity_poly.pdbx_strand_id
1 'polypeptide(L)'
;MTKTIDGTDDLAAKTVRDQKIKWNFIFFFVTGFVTFLSMFVISKSGIDDFTKFLVVLTIISVFFFVALYLIARIFYLCFKEA
;
A
#
# COMPACT_ATOMS: atom_id res chain seq x y z
N MET A 1 -15.73 -17.42 38.72
CA MET A 1 -14.72 -16.40 38.40
C MET A 1 -14.15 -16.73 37.04
N THR A 2 -14.69 -16.11 36.01
CA THR A 2 -14.45 -16.44 34.60
C THR A 2 -13.38 -15.48 34.07
N LYS A 3 -12.12 -15.93 34.02
CA LYS A 3 -10.98 -15.20 33.44
C LYS A 3 -10.42 -15.92 32.20
N THR A 4 -11.31 -16.34 31.31
CA THR A 4 -10.95 -17.00 30.03
C THR A 4 -11.37 -16.20 28.80
N ILE A 5 -12.05 -15.05 28.96
CA ILE A 5 -12.57 -14.26 27.84
C ILE A 5 -11.52 -13.27 27.31
N ASP A 6 -10.68 -12.71 28.19
CA ASP A 6 -9.75 -11.61 27.87
C ASP A 6 -8.67 -11.98 26.82
N GLY A 7 -8.13 -13.21 26.89
CA GLY A 7 -7.06 -13.64 25.97
C GLY A 7 -7.52 -14.02 24.56
N THR A 8 -8.82 -14.32 24.38
CA THR A 8 -9.36 -14.75 23.07
C THR A 8 -9.65 -13.53 22.19
N ASP A 9 -10.10 -12.43 22.79
CA ASP A 9 -10.40 -11.18 22.10
C ASP A 9 -9.12 -10.48 21.62
N ASP A 10 -8.04 -10.52 22.40
CA ASP A 10 -6.72 -10.00 22.00
C ASP A 10 -6.09 -10.82 20.87
N LEU A 11 -6.26 -12.15 20.86
CA LEU A 11 -5.76 -13.02 19.81
C LEU A 11 -6.50 -12.78 18.47
N ALA A 12 -7.82 -12.56 18.55
CA ALA A 12 -8.64 -12.22 17.39
C ALA A 12 -8.31 -10.81 16.85
N ALA A 13 -8.15 -9.82 17.73
CA ALA A 13 -7.77 -8.46 17.35
C ALA A 13 -6.39 -8.41 16.67
N LYS A 14 -5.42 -9.16 17.19
CA LYS A 14 -4.08 -9.29 16.60
C LYS A 14 -4.11 -9.98 15.23
N THR A 15 -4.91 -11.04 15.08
CA THR A 15 -5.07 -11.76 13.81
C THR A 15 -5.68 -10.86 12.72
N VAL A 16 -6.71 -10.08 13.06
CA VAL A 16 -7.34 -9.12 12.12
C VAL A 16 -6.37 -8.01 11.71
N ARG A 17 -5.51 -7.54 12.62
CA ARG A 17 -4.47 -6.54 12.31
C ARG A 17 -3.37 -7.10 11.40
N ASP A 18 -2.85 -8.29 11.69
CA ASP A 18 -1.85 -8.93 10.83
C ASP A 18 -2.38 -9.16 9.41
N GLN A 19 -3.66 -9.53 9.30
CA GLN A 19 -4.33 -9.67 8.01
C GLN A 19 -4.48 -8.31 7.29
N LYS A 20 -4.76 -7.22 8.02
CA LYS A 20 -4.78 -5.85 7.45
C LYS A 20 -3.40 -5.38 6.98
N ILE A 21 -2.33 -5.69 7.71
CA ILE A 21 -0.96 -5.35 7.32
C ILE A 21 -0.57 -6.12 6.04
N LYS A 22 -0.85 -7.43 5.99
CA LYS A 22 -0.62 -8.25 4.79
C LYS A 22 -1.38 -7.73 3.58
N TRP A 23 -2.65 -7.37 3.76
CA TRP A 23 -3.46 -6.78 2.69
C TRP A 23 -2.88 -5.44 2.20
N ASN A 24 -2.45 -4.54 3.09
CA ASN A 24 -1.78 -3.29 2.68
C ASN A 24 -0.51 -3.55 1.86
N PHE A 25 0.29 -4.55 2.22
CA PHE A 25 1.47 -4.94 1.46
C PHE A 25 1.09 -5.47 0.06
N ILE A 26 0.07 -6.34 -0.02
CA ILE A 26 -0.43 -6.83 -1.31
C ILE A 26 -0.92 -5.66 -2.17
N PHE A 27 -1.67 -4.73 -1.60
CA PHE A 27 -2.12 -3.52 -2.31
C PHE A 27 -0.94 -2.69 -2.82
N PHE A 28 0.14 -2.56 -2.05
CA PHE A 28 1.35 -1.86 -2.50
C PHE A 28 1.96 -2.51 -3.75
N PHE A 29 2.14 -3.83 -3.74
CA PHE A 29 2.68 -4.58 -4.88
C PHE A 29 1.76 -4.51 -6.10
N VAL A 30 0.45 -4.68 -5.92
CA VAL A 30 -0.54 -4.57 -7.01
C VAL A 30 -0.51 -3.18 -7.64
N THR A 31 -0.45 -2.13 -6.80
CA THR A 31 -0.37 -0.74 -7.29
C THR A 31 0.93 -0.50 -8.07
N GLY A 32 2.05 -1.08 -7.61
CA GLY A 32 3.33 -1.01 -8.32
C GLY A 32 3.28 -1.69 -9.70
N PHE A 33 2.65 -2.87 -9.77
CA PHE A 33 2.49 -3.60 -11.03
C PHE A 33 1.61 -2.83 -12.03
N VAL A 34 0.47 -2.28 -11.58
CA VAL A 34 -0.42 -1.45 -12.42
C VAL A 34 0.31 -0.20 -12.91
N THR A 35 1.13 0.42 -12.05
CA THR A 35 1.95 1.58 -12.40
C THR A 35 2.95 1.25 -13.50
N PHE A 36 3.66 0.13 -13.37
CA PHE A 36 4.60 -0.35 -14.38
C PHE A 36 3.91 -0.64 -15.72
N LEU A 37 2.74 -1.29 -15.68
CA LEU A 37 1.95 -1.57 -16.88
C LEU A 37 1.49 -0.28 -17.57
N SER A 38 1.07 0.72 -16.78
CA SER A 38 0.66 2.03 -17.29
C SER A 38 1.82 2.74 -17.99
N MET A 39 3.02 2.75 -17.39
CA MET A 39 4.21 3.32 -18.01
C MET A 39 4.58 2.60 -19.30
N PHE A 40 4.45 1.28 -19.35
CA PHE A 40 4.72 0.49 -20.56
C PHE A 40 3.77 0.87 -21.71
N VAL A 41 2.48 1.04 -21.42
CA VAL A 41 1.48 1.49 -22.40
C VAL A 41 1.79 2.90 -22.89
N ILE A 42 2.14 3.82 -21.98
CA ILE A 42 2.50 5.21 -22.34
C ILE A 42 3.77 5.24 -23.19
N SER A 43 4.76 4.40 -22.90
CA SER A 43 5.99 4.27 -23.69
C SER A 43 5.71 3.84 -25.14
N LYS A 44 4.71 2.96 -25.33
CA LYS A 44 4.25 2.49 -26.65
C LYS A 44 3.27 3.44 -27.35
N SER A 45 2.79 4.47 -26.65
CA SER A 45 1.80 5.40 -27.20
C SER A 45 2.42 6.36 -28.22
N GLY A 46 1.65 6.78 -29.22
CA GLY A 46 2.07 7.79 -30.22
C GLY A 46 2.04 9.23 -29.70
N ILE A 47 2.07 9.43 -28.38
CA ILE A 47 2.02 10.75 -27.74
C ILE A 47 3.38 11.45 -27.86
N ASP A 48 3.37 12.78 -27.89
CA ASP A 48 4.56 13.62 -27.84
C ASP A 48 5.44 13.30 -26.60
N ASP A 49 6.76 13.31 -26.79
CA ASP A 49 7.72 12.87 -25.76
C ASP A 49 7.73 13.76 -24.52
N PHE A 50 7.46 15.07 -24.68
CA PHE A 50 7.34 15.99 -23.55
C PHE A 50 6.13 15.65 -22.67
N THR A 51 5.02 15.26 -23.30
CA THR A 51 3.81 14.86 -22.59
C THR A 51 4.00 13.51 -21.91
N LYS A 52 4.65 12.54 -22.56
CA LYS A 52 5.00 11.25 -21.93
C LYS A 52 5.85 11.44 -20.68
N PHE A 53 6.84 12.33 -20.73
CA PHE A 53 7.68 12.65 -19.58
C PHE A 53 6.85 13.20 -18.41
N LEU A 54 5.99 14.20 -18.66
CA LEU A 54 5.13 14.77 -17.63
C LEU A 54 4.16 13.74 -17.02
N VAL A 55 3.59 12.86 -17.83
CA VAL A 55 2.69 11.81 -17.36
C VAL A 55 3.44 10.81 -16.49
N VAL A 56 4.61 10.33 -16.92
CA VAL A 56 5.44 9.41 -16.12
C VAL A 56 5.86 10.06 -14.81
N LEU A 57 6.30 11.33 -14.84
CA LEU A 57 6.68 12.08 -13.64
C LEU A 57 5.51 12.15 -12.64
N THR A 58 4.31 12.49 -13.13
CA THR A 58 3.10 12.58 -12.29
C THR A 58 2.74 11.23 -11.67
N ILE A 59 2.81 10.15 -12.45
CA ILE A 59 2.53 8.79 -11.98
C ILE A 59 3.52 8.38 -10.88
N ILE A 60 4.82 8.64 -11.07
CA ILE A 60 5.85 8.34 -10.07
C ILE A 60 5.61 9.15 -8.78
N SER A 61 5.32 10.45 -8.90
CA SER A 61 5.04 11.29 -7.75
C SER A 61 3.85 10.78 -6.95
N VAL A 62 2.73 10.46 -7.61
CA VAL A 62 1.54 9.91 -6.96
C VAL A 62 1.86 8.57 -6.29
N PHE A 63 2.57 7.68 -6.99
CA PHE A 63 2.97 6.38 -6.43
C PHE A 63 3.84 6.54 -5.18
N PHE A 64 4.77 7.49 -5.18
CA PHE A 64 5.63 7.78 -4.02
C PHE A 64 4.82 8.26 -2.81
N PHE A 65 3.84 9.15 -2.99
CA PHE A 65 2.96 9.59 -1.89
C PHE A 65 2.09 8.43 -1.36
N VAL A 66 1.55 7.59 -2.23
CA VAL A 66 0.78 6.41 -1.82
C VAL A 66 1.66 5.42 -1.06
N ALA A 67 2.90 5.20 -1.52
CA ALA A 67 3.88 4.37 -0.84
C ALA A 67 4.17 4.88 0.58
N LEU A 68 4.47 6.17 0.71
CA LEU A 68 4.72 6.81 2.00
C LEU A 68 3.50 6.72 2.94
N TYR A 69 2.29 6.93 2.40
CA TYR A 69 1.06 6.79 3.19
C TYR A 69 0.87 5.35 3.69
N LEU A 70 1.11 4.35 2.85
CA LEU A 70 1.01 2.94 3.26
C LEU A 70 2.08 2.57 4.29
N ILE A 71 3.31 3.05 4.12
CA ILE A 71 4.39 2.86 5.11
C ILE A 71 4.02 3.52 6.43
N ALA A 72 3.59 4.78 6.43
CA ALA A 72 3.17 5.49 7.63
C ALA A 72 1.99 4.78 8.32
N ARG A 73 1.04 4.23 7.55
CA ARG A 73 -0.10 3.47 8.07
C ARG A 73 0.34 2.12 8.68
N ILE A 74 1.30 1.43 8.08
CA ILE A 74 1.88 0.20 8.64
C ILE A 74 2.64 0.52 9.93
N PHE A 75 3.49 1.56 9.92
CA PHE A 75 4.20 2.02 11.11
C PHE A 75 3.23 2.42 12.24
N TYR A 76 2.16 3.17 11.93
CA TYR A 76 1.13 3.51 12.92
C TYR A 76 0.45 2.27 13.49
N LEU A 77 0.13 1.27 12.66
CA LEU A 77 -0.45 0.01 13.12
C LEU A 77 0.51 -0.81 13.99
N CYS A 78 1.82 -0.79 13.69
CA CYS A 78 2.84 -1.46 14.51
C CYS A 78 3.12 -0.74 15.83
N PHE A 79 3.20 0.60 15.84
CA PHE A 79 3.61 1.38 17.02
C PHE A 79 2.46 1.84 17.91
N LYS A 80 1.21 1.83 17.43
CA LYS A 80 0.04 2.08 18.31
C LYS A 80 -0.14 0.98 19.39
N GLU A 81 0.54 -0.16 19.23
CA GLU A 81 0.53 -1.26 20.19
C GLU A 81 1.78 -1.38 21.07
N ALA A 82 2.76 -0.48 20.93
CA ALA A 82 3.87 -0.38 21.90
C ALA A 82 3.46 0.56 23.05
#